data_AF-A0A0G4H260-F1
#
_entry.id   AF-A0A0G4H260-F1
#
_cell.length_a   1.000
_cell.length_b   1.000
_cell.length_c   1.000
_cell.angle_alpha   90.00
_cell.angle_beta   90.00
_cell.angle_gamma   90.00
#
_symmetry.space_group_name_H-M   'P 1'
#
loop_
_entity.id
_entity.type
_entity.pdbx_description
1 polymer ?
#
loop_
_entity_poly.entity_id
_entity_poly.type
_entity_poly.pdbx_seq_one_letter_code
_entity_poly.pdbx_strand_id
1 'polypeptide(L)'
;MVNFHSRRSVTSWAGVSKPFRSVDHEDPQGGTQRKGSFMSAGERLGIEHFSKQLIRSAIKPSERFCGLEEPADPLPDFAKADMALRPFGSQEDLWLPVQVKSTTRQEMRGKSTHWYFQKAGNYPSMVVVCVFHQEGGFSIPFEDCRSPLEFSTSSPRVWMFPGSYTSHLKSTLGITGGGRHDKEDFRCSFNKGGENGSFVGDRLLSVYKESASGGGASSRGVRLRSLKELRGQISSAIETEEKTIQWFQTLFDTTGLKISKAPCWTLPYDLIDLERLEIVSSEGSLGKKGLELDFSDPPHCKTSSKPHQYLPWRYSMTANSLERAAQYLATQTRSRRFKSPASKRSFCTAARKRDNRPAADRMEVEHAAKRLIIQAIRPSSSFCGLEEPAVPLPHSAKADMALRPFGSQKDLWLPLQVKSTRTNCFEKRSSGTLCWDFGCVNGYEGMLVLCVSLKGGKHDTEISRCSFQRGLQAVEVTPVADRLLSAYKEAEASPQHTANGVCLRPLDYLRNQVPPEVQTEMETLSWFNEGTSASLSLPLCP
;
A
#
# COMPACT_ATOMS: atom_id res chain seq x y z
N MET A 1 54.55 -12.26 36.60
CA MET A 1 54.93 -13.68 36.68
C MET A 1 54.37 -14.28 37.95
N VAL A 2 53.18 -14.90 37.89
CA VAL A 2 52.74 -16.01 38.76
C VAL A 2 51.71 -16.79 37.94
N ASN A 3 51.99 -18.07 37.72
CA ASN A 3 51.14 -19.05 37.03
C ASN A 3 49.98 -19.50 37.93
N PHE A 4 48.79 -19.68 37.35
CA PHE A 4 47.78 -20.59 37.90
C PHE A 4 47.32 -21.56 36.81
N HIS A 5 47.50 -22.84 37.09
CA HIS A 5 47.13 -23.97 36.25
C HIS A 5 45.71 -24.47 36.58
N SER A 6 45.00 -24.84 35.52
CA SER A 6 44.21 -26.08 35.38
C SER A 6 42.95 -26.27 36.24
N ARG A 7 41.79 -26.37 35.57
CA ARG A 7 41.20 -27.67 35.20
C ARG A 7 40.02 -27.50 34.25
N ARG A 8 40.14 -28.10 33.07
CA ARG A 8 39.02 -28.40 32.16
C ARG A 8 38.30 -29.64 32.69
N SER A 9 36.98 -29.58 32.82
CA SER A 9 36.11 -30.75 32.90
C SER A 9 35.28 -30.79 31.62
N VAL A 10 35.53 -31.82 30.81
CA VAL A 10 34.77 -32.17 29.61
C VAL A 10 33.91 -33.36 30.03
N THR A 11 32.60 -33.17 30.16
CA THR A 11 31.65 -34.28 30.25
C THR A 11 30.94 -34.41 28.91
N SER A 12 31.26 -35.51 28.22
CA SER A 12 30.60 -36.00 27.03
C SER A 12 29.17 -36.44 27.34
N TRP A 13 28.22 -36.01 26.52
CA TRP A 13 26.91 -36.67 26.39
C TRP A 13 26.76 -37.05 24.92
N ALA A 14 27.00 -38.33 24.65
CA ALA A 14 26.67 -38.98 23.40
C ALA A 14 25.17 -39.33 23.42
N GLY A 15 24.35 -38.46 22.84
CA GLY A 15 22.92 -38.69 22.60
C GLY A 15 22.68 -39.03 21.14
N VAL A 16 22.46 -40.31 20.86
CA VAL A 16 22.12 -40.87 19.55
C VAL A 16 20.86 -40.17 18.99
N SER A 17 21.05 -39.36 17.95
CA SER A 17 19.95 -38.75 17.19
C SER A 17 19.50 -39.75 16.13
N LYS A 18 18.36 -40.43 16.35
CA LYS A 18 17.70 -41.21 15.30
C LYS A 18 17.12 -40.25 14.24
N PRO A 19 17.24 -40.56 12.94
CA PRO A 19 16.61 -39.76 11.90
C PRO A 19 15.08 -39.94 11.97
N PHE A 20 14.37 -38.83 12.08
CA PHE A 20 12.92 -38.77 11.95
C PHE A 20 12.57 -39.15 10.50
N ARG A 21 12.06 -40.37 10.28
CA ARG A 21 11.44 -40.74 9.00
C ARG A 21 10.15 -39.94 8.87
N SER A 22 10.05 -39.13 7.82
CA SER A 22 8.78 -38.58 7.36
C SER A 22 7.89 -39.75 6.94
N VAL A 23 6.86 -40.01 7.74
CA VAL A 23 5.74 -40.83 7.30
C VAL A 23 4.90 -39.92 6.41
N ASP A 24 4.93 -40.19 5.11
CA ASP A 24 4.01 -39.59 4.15
C ASP A 24 2.60 -40.09 4.49
N HIS A 25 1.87 -39.28 5.26
CA HIS A 25 0.45 -39.46 5.46
C HIS A 25 -0.25 -38.83 4.25
N GLU A 26 -0.68 -39.66 3.31
CA GLU A 26 -1.67 -39.24 2.32
C GLU A 26 -2.97 -38.92 3.07
N ASP A 27 -3.29 -37.63 3.19
CA ASP A 27 -4.58 -37.15 3.64
C ASP A 27 -5.56 -37.20 2.45
N PRO A 28 -6.63 -38.00 2.51
CA PRO A 28 -7.67 -37.97 1.51
C PRO A 28 -8.65 -36.82 1.82
N GLN A 29 -9.11 -36.18 0.75
CA GLN A 29 -10.25 -35.24 0.68
C GLN A 29 -9.96 -33.74 0.88
N GLY A 30 -9.61 -33.08 -0.23
CA GLY A 30 -10.57 -32.20 -0.90
C GLY A 30 -10.97 -30.88 -0.23
N GLY A 31 -10.27 -30.41 0.80
CA GLY A 31 -10.45 -29.05 1.31
C GLY A 31 -9.96 -28.03 0.28
N THR A 32 -10.88 -27.23 -0.29
CA THR A 32 -10.51 -26.06 -1.09
C THR A 32 -9.74 -25.09 -0.19
N GLN A 33 -8.40 -25.19 -0.21
CA GLN A 33 -7.54 -24.17 0.39
C GLN A 33 -7.90 -22.85 -0.27
N ARG A 34 -8.62 -21.99 0.48
CA ARG A 34 -8.76 -20.58 0.13
C ARG A 34 -7.34 -20.04 0.06
N LYS A 35 -6.81 -19.86 -1.14
CA LYS A 35 -5.55 -19.15 -1.36
C LYS A 35 -5.72 -17.81 -0.67
N GLY A 36 -5.05 -17.64 0.48
CA GLY A 36 -5.12 -16.41 1.25
C GLY A 36 -4.86 -15.24 0.33
N SER A 37 -5.82 -14.32 0.26
CA SER A 37 -5.68 -13.10 -0.53
C SER A 37 -4.41 -12.40 -0.06
N PHE A 38 -3.49 -12.11 -0.98
CA PHE A 38 -2.33 -11.32 -0.64
C PHE A 38 -2.80 -9.88 -0.46
N MET A 39 -2.67 -9.34 0.76
CA MET A 39 -2.90 -7.92 1.00
C MET A 39 -2.05 -7.09 0.03
N SER A 40 -2.69 -6.12 -0.60
CA SER A 40 -2.06 -5.06 -1.38
C SER A 40 -1.11 -4.23 -0.52
N ALA A 41 -0.23 -3.47 -1.14
CA ALA A 41 0.69 -2.60 -0.41
C ALA A 41 -0.04 -1.51 0.37
N GLY A 42 -1.09 -0.92 -0.20
CA GLY A 42 -1.94 0.09 0.44
C GLY A 42 -2.64 -0.45 1.69
N GLU A 43 -3.27 -1.62 1.61
CA GLU A 43 -3.89 -2.26 2.79
C GLU A 43 -2.87 -2.51 3.89
N ARG A 44 -1.65 -2.97 3.56
CA ARG A 44 -0.61 -3.19 4.57
C ARG A 44 -0.21 -1.91 5.27
N LEU A 45 -0.03 -0.83 4.51
CA LEU A 45 0.32 0.48 5.06
C LEU A 45 -0.81 1.02 5.94
N GLY A 46 -2.07 0.91 5.51
CA GLY A 46 -3.24 1.33 6.29
C GLY A 46 -3.32 0.60 7.63
N ILE A 47 -3.14 -0.72 7.62
CA ILE A 47 -3.17 -1.52 8.86
C ILE A 47 -1.97 -1.21 9.76
N GLU A 48 -0.78 -0.99 9.19
CA GLU A 48 0.39 -0.59 9.97
C GLU A 48 0.20 0.78 10.62
N HIS A 49 -0.32 1.75 9.87
CA HIS A 49 -0.67 3.07 10.39
C HIS A 49 -1.69 2.96 11.53
N PHE A 50 -2.77 2.20 11.34
CA PHE A 50 -3.78 1.97 12.36
C PHE A 50 -3.20 1.32 13.63
N SER A 51 -2.29 0.35 13.50
CA SER A 51 -1.56 -0.21 14.66
C SER A 51 -0.74 0.85 15.41
N LYS A 52 -0.04 1.74 14.69
CA LYS A 52 0.71 2.84 15.32
C LYS A 52 -0.24 3.76 16.09
N GLN A 53 -1.42 4.05 15.55
CA GLN A 53 -2.45 4.85 16.24
C GLN A 53 -3.00 4.18 17.51
N LEU A 54 -3.19 2.85 17.51
CA LEU A 54 -3.55 2.12 18.72
C LEU A 54 -2.46 2.20 19.79
N ILE A 55 -1.19 2.06 19.39
CA ILE A 55 -0.05 2.22 20.30
C ILE A 55 0.00 3.63 20.85
N ARG A 56 -0.11 4.67 19.99
CA ARG A 56 -0.17 6.09 20.38
C ARG A 56 -1.25 6.36 21.42
N SER A 57 -2.44 5.84 21.19
CA SER A 57 -3.56 6.00 22.12
C SER A 57 -3.27 5.33 23.47
N ALA A 58 -2.67 4.14 23.47
CA ALA A 58 -2.31 3.43 24.69
C ALA A 58 -1.09 4.02 25.43
N ILE A 59 -0.23 4.80 24.77
CA ILE A 59 0.93 5.40 25.45
C ILE A 59 0.67 6.82 25.99
N LYS A 60 -0.52 7.38 25.78
CA LYS A 60 -0.87 8.69 26.34
C LYS A 60 -0.87 8.67 27.88
N PRO A 61 -0.47 9.77 28.53
CA PRO A 61 -0.61 9.91 29.98
C PRO A 61 -2.05 9.66 30.44
N SER A 62 -2.20 8.99 31.58
CA SER A 62 -3.47 8.77 32.28
C SER A 62 -3.25 8.72 33.79
N GLU A 63 -4.32 8.68 34.58
CA GLU A 63 -4.26 8.70 36.05
C GLU A 63 -3.27 7.67 36.64
N ARG A 64 -3.09 6.53 35.97
CA ARG A 64 -2.25 5.41 36.43
C ARG A 64 -1.08 5.08 35.50
N PHE A 65 -0.75 5.97 34.58
CA PHE A 65 0.36 5.77 33.64
C PHE A 65 0.95 7.13 33.25
N CYS A 66 2.23 7.34 33.54
CA CYS A 66 2.89 8.63 33.27
C CYS A 66 2.93 9.00 31.79
N GLY A 67 2.72 8.03 30.88
CA GLY A 67 2.79 8.24 29.45
C GLY A 67 4.18 7.97 28.89
N LEU A 68 4.22 7.73 27.59
CA LEU A 68 5.40 7.86 26.74
C LEU A 68 5.09 8.92 25.67
N GLU A 69 6.14 9.55 25.14
CA GLU A 69 6.05 10.51 24.05
C GLU A 69 6.87 10.07 22.85
N GLU A 70 6.44 10.51 21.66
CA GLU A 70 7.18 10.44 20.40
C GLU A 70 7.94 11.76 20.17
N PRO A 71 8.99 11.77 19.33
CA PRO A 71 9.65 13.03 18.95
C PRO A 71 8.67 13.95 18.22
N ALA A 72 8.86 15.27 18.39
CA ALA A 72 8.01 16.29 17.77
C ALA A 72 7.97 16.15 16.24
N ASP A 73 9.12 15.93 15.58
CA ASP A 73 9.14 15.48 14.20
C ASP A 73 9.31 13.94 14.16
N PRO A 74 8.43 13.24 13.43
CA PRO A 74 8.45 11.79 13.35
C PRO A 74 9.77 11.27 12.76
N LEU A 75 10.02 9.97 12.96
CA LEU A 75 11.11 9.31 12.25
C LEU A 75 10.83 9.34 10.73
N PRO A 76 11.86 9.48 9.88
CA PRO A 76 11.71 9.30 8.44
C PRO A 76 11.07 7.94 8.12
N ASP A 77 10.21 7.83 7.11
CA ASP A 77 9.50 6.55 6.87
C ASP A 77 10.44 5.40 6.44
N PHE A 78 11.70 5.71 6.15
CA PHE A 78 12.77 4.74 5.86
C PHE A 78 13.65 4.39 7.06
N ALA A 79 13.42 5.01 8.21
CA ALA A 79 14.12 4.66 9.43
C ALA A 79 13.85 3.19 9.75
N LYS A 80 14.87 2.51 10.28
CA LYS A 80 14.72 1.11 10.66
C LYS A 80 13.70 0.88 11.78
N ALA A 81 13.42 1.89 12.61
CA ALA A 81 12.36 1.85 13.60
C ALA A 81 11.15 2.64 13.11
N ASP A 82 9.95 2.16 13.41
CA ASP A 82 8.71 2.84 13.00
C ASP A 82 8.29 3.92 14.00
N MET A 83 8.71 3.77 15.26
CA MET A 83 8.44 4.71 16.35
C MET A 83 9.67 4.85 17.24
N ALA A 84 9.82 6.02 17.87
CA ALA A 84 10.81 6.31 18.90
C ALA A 84 10.08 6.79 20.14
N LEU A 85 10.23 6.10 21.27
CA LEU A 85 9.47 6.38 22.49
C LEU A 85 10.37 6.73 23.67
N ARG A 86 9.97 7.66 24.53
CA ARG A 86 10.60 7.89 25.84
C ARG A 86 9.56 8.26 26.90
N PRO A 87 9.87 8.20 28.21
CA PRO A 87 8.98 8.68 29.26
C PRO A 87 8.56 10.13 29.00
N PHE A 88 7.27 10.40 29.19
CA PHE A 88 6.71 11.74 29.02
C PHE A 88 7.46 12.76 29.90
N GLY A 89 7.89 13.87 29.31
CA GLY A 89 8.63 14.94 29.99
C GLY A 89 10.12 14.65 30.24
N SER A 90 10.64 13.50 29.79
CA SER A 90 12.08 13.20 29.88
C SER A 90 12.91 14.23 29.09
N GLN A 91 13.96 14.75 29.70
CA GLN A 91 14.91 15.67 29.06
C GLN A 91 16.08 14.94 28.37
N GLU A 92 16.20 13.63 28.59
CA GLU A 92 17.28 12.84 28.00
C GLU A 92 17.00 12.58 26.52
N ASP A 93 18.01 12.72 25.66
CA ASP A 93 17.96 12.28 24.26
C ASP A 93 18.24 10.77 24.16
N LEU A 94 17.46 10.00 24.92
CA LEU A 94 17.48 8.54 24.89
C LEU A 94 16.09 8.04 24.54
N TRP A 95 15.98 7.41 23.39
CA TRP A 95 14.75 6.93 22.79
C TRP A 95 14.78 5.42 22.65
N LEU A 96 13.66 4.78 22.98
CA LEU A 96 13.39 3.38 22.74
C LEU A 96 12.94 3.19 21.29
N PRO A 97 13.75 2.53 20.43
CA PRO A 97 13.33 2.21 19.09
C PRO A 97 12.31 1.07 19.09
N VAL A 98 11.17 1.29 18.42
CA VAL A 98 10.09 0.32 18.29
C VAL A 98 9.82 0.06 16.80
N GLN A 99 9.85 -1.21 16.41
CA GLN A 99 9.34 -1.68 15.13
C GLN A 99 7.95 -2.26 15.34
N VAL A 100 6.98 -1.77 14.58
CA VAL A 100 5.61 -2.27 14.55
C VAL A 100 5.45 -3.21 13.36
N LYS A 101 4.80 -4.35 13.59
CA LYS A 101 4.40 -5.30 12.54
C LYS A 101 2.93 -5.59 12.69
N SER A 102 2.20 -5.54 11.58
CA SER A 102 0.74 -5.67 11.62
C SER A 102 0.26 -6.69 10.61
N THR A 103 -0.84 -7.36 10.93
CA THR A 103 -1.45 -8.36 10.03
C THR A 103 -2.94 -8.50 10.32
N THR A 104 -3.74 -8.72 9.28
CA THR A 104 -5.09 -9.30 9.39
C THR A 104 -5.11 -10.78 9.08
N ARG A 105 -3.97 -11.34 8.65
CA ARG A 105 -3.92 -12.72 8.20
C ARG A 105 -3.98 -13.66 9.40
N GLN A 106 -5.11 -14.36 9.48
CA GLN A 106 -5.35 -15.48 10.38
C GLN A 106 -5.54 -16.75 9.56
N GLU A 107 -4.87 -17.83 9.95
CA GLU A 107 -5.03 -19.15 9.34
C GLU A 107 -5.41 -20.16 10.41
N MET A 108 -6.48 -20.91 10.17
CA MET A 108 -6.87 -22.04 11.03
C MET A 108 -6.21 -23.31 10.51
N ARG A 109 -5.41 -23.98 11.34
CA ARG A 109 -4.83 -25.30 11.05
C ARG A 109 -5.30 -26.29 12.11
N GLY A 110 -6.29 -27.11 11.74
CA GLY A 110 -7.02 -27.92 12.71
C GLY A 110 -7.72 -27.03 13.74
N LYS A 111 -7.46 -27.28 15.04
CA LYS A 111 -8.01 -26.48 16.15
C LYS A 111 -7.14 -25.27 16.53
N SER A 112 -6.00 -25.07 15.86
CA SER A 112 -5.05 -24.01 16.20
C SER A 112 -5.21 -22.82 15.27
N THR A 113 -5.20 -21.63 15.87
CA THR A 113 -5.15 -20.36 15.14
C THR A 113 -3.69 -19.93 14.94
N HIS A 114 -3.35 -19.48 13.73
CA HIS A 114 -2.04 -18.96 13.38
C HIS A 114 -2.13 -17.54 12.84
N TRP A 115 -1.20 -16.69 13.27
CA TRP A 115 -1.01 -15.32 12.78
C TRP A 115 0.38 -15.18 12.20
N TYR A 116 0.50 -14.52 11.04
CA TYR A 116 1.78 -14.39 10.33
C TYR A 116 2.17 -12.93 10.14
N PHE A 117 3.33 -12.57 10.67
CA PHE A 117 3.93 -11.24 10.56
C PHE A 117 5.14 -11.29 9.62
N GLN A 118 5.07 -10.55 8.53
CA GLN A 118 6.16 -10.47 7.55
C GLN A 118 7.27 -9.54 8.05
N LYS A 119 8.50 -9.87 7.67
CA LYS A 119 9.74 -9.15 7.96
C LYS A 119 9.92 -8.83 9.45
N ALA A 120 9.47 -9.68 10.37
CA ALA A 120 9.56 -9.42 11.82
C ALA A 120 10.97 -9.67 12.43
N GLY A 121 11.93 -10.15 11.63
CA GLY A 121 13.32 -10.38 12.04
C GLY A 121 14.26 -9.22 11.69
N ASN A 122 15.54 -9.35 12.05
CA ASN A 122 16.62 -8.38 11.82
C ASN A 122 16.56 -7.07 12.63
N TYR A 123 15.92 -7.08 13.81
CA TYR A 123 15.84 -5.92 14.71
C TYR A 123 16.52 -6.14 16.07
N PRO A 124 17.76 -6.66 16.16
CA PRO A 124 18.34 -7.19 17.40
C PRO A 124 18.36 -6.22 18.59
N SER A 125 18.36 -4.91 18.33
CA SER A 125 18.47 -3.86 19.36
C SER A 125 17.18 -3.06 19.59
N MET A 126 16.05 -3.50 19.06
CA MET A 126 14.77 -2.77 19.13
C MET A 126 13.70 -3.60 19.83
N VAL A 127 12.59 -2.98 20.18
CA VAL A 127 11.37 -3.72 20.55
C VAL A 127 10.56 -3.97 19.28
N VAL A 128 10.08 -5.20 19.09
CA VAL A 128 9.17 -5.55 17.99
C VAL A 128 7.76 -5.76 18.55
N VAL A 129 6.84 -4.88 18.17
CA VAL A 129 5.42 -4.95 18.54
C VAL A 129 4.64 -5.55 17.38
N CYS A 130 4.00 -6.69 17.59
CA CYS A 130 3.19 -7.38 16.60
C CYS A 130 1.71 -7.19 16.93
N VAL A 131 0.94 -6.60 16.02
CA VAL A 131 -0.49 -6.30 16.19
C VAL A 131 -1.31 -7.07 15.17
N PHE A 132 -2.18 -7.97 15.65
CA PHE A 132 -3.16 -8.64 14.82
C PHE A 132 -4.50 -7.92 14.91
N HIS A 133 -5.06 -7.60 13.75
CA HIS A 133 -6.39 -7.05 13.61
C HIS A 133 -7.33 -8.10 13.05
N GLN A 134 -8.49 -8.27 13.65
CA GLN A 134 -9.46 -9.24 13.16
C GLN A 134 -10.13 -8.70 11.89
N GLU A 135 -10.10 -9.50 10.82
CA GLU A 135 -10.83 -9.25 9.58
C GLU A 135 -12.33 -9.14 9.90
N GLY A 136 -12.90 -7.95 9.72
CA GLY A 136 -14.29 -7.62 10.08
C GLY A 136 -14.46 -6.25 10.75
N GLY A 137 -13.40 -5.65 11.28
CA GLY A 137 -13.46 -4.33 11.94
C GLY A 137 -13.15 -3.11 11.05
N PHE A 138 -12.54 -3.31 9.88
CA PHE A 138 -12.10 -2.18 9.02
C PHE A 138 -13.15 -1.69 8.03
N SER A 139 -14.30 -2.35 7.93
CA SER A 139 -15.33 -2.02 6.94
C SER A 139 -16.21 -0.84 7.35
N ILE A 140 -16.03 -0.27 8.54
CA ILE A 140 -16.94 0.73 9.09
C ILE A 140 -16.22 2.08 9.13
N PRO A 141 -16.73 3.09 8.41
CA PRO A 141 -16.20 4.45 8.51
C PRO A 141 -16.30 4.92 9.96
N PHE A 142 -15.21 5.49 10.45
CA PHE A 142 -15.00 5.82 11.87
C PHE A 142 -15.93 6.96 12.39
N GLU A 143 -16.75 7.56 11.53
CA GLU A 143 -17.50 8.79 11.85
C GLU A 143 -18.94 8.61 12.38
N ASP A 144 -19.56 7.42 12.33
CA ASP A 144 -21.00 7.30 12.69
C ASP A 144 -21.36 6.17 13.69
N CYS A 145 -20.45 5.84 14.61
CA CYS A 145 -20.73 4.86 15.67
C CYS A 145 -21.41 5.50 16.90
N ARG A 146 -22.74 5.70 16.86
CA ARG A 146 -23.56 6.06 18.03
C ARG A 146 -24.31 4.90 18.72
N SER A 147 -24.05 3.63 18.38
CA SER A 147 -24.52 2.50 19.20
C SER A 147 -23.37 1.53 19.56
N PRO A 148 -22.86 1.55 20.82
CA PRO A 148 -21.68 0.79 21.22
C PRO A 148 -21.82 -0.73 21.38
N LEU A 149 -22.97 -1.36 21.08
CA LEU A 149 -23.28 -2.63 21.77
C LEU A 149 -23.09 -3.96 21.03
N GLU A 150 -22.92 -4.03 19.70
CA GLU A 150 -22.87 -5.36 19.03
C GLU A 150 -21.89 -5.50 17.86
N PHE A 151 -20.79 -4.74 17.84
CA PHE A 151 -19.62 -5.13 17.04
C PHE A 151 -18.82 -6.18 17.81
N SER A 152 -18.52 -7.31 17.13
CA SER A 152 -17.79 -8.44 17.70
C SER A 152 -16.60 -7.96 18.55
N THR A 153 -16.65 -8.27 19.85
CA THR A 153 -15.90 -7.71 20.98
C THR A 153 -14.39 -8.02 20.99
N SER A 154 -13.82 -8.44 19.86
CA SER A 154 -12.42 -8.83 19.82
C SER A 154 -11.51 -7.63 19.67
N SER A 155 -11.07 -7.11 20.82
CA SER A 155 -9.95 -6.18 20.89
C SER A 155 -8.75 -6.70 20.07
N PRO A 156 -8.03 -5.84 19.34
CA PRO A 156 -6.80 -6.21 18.64
C PRO A 156 -5.84 -6.96 19.56
N ARG A 157 -5.21 -8.01 19.03
CA ARG A 157 -4.23 -8.80 19.81
C ARG A 157 -2.85 -8.22 19.59
N VAL A 158 -2.10 -8.04 20.67
CA VAL A 158 -0.75 -7.47 20.60
C VAL A 158 0.25 -8.34 21.34
N TRP A 159 1.41 -8.53 20.71
CA TRP A 159 2.58 -9.19 21.30
C TRP A 159 3.79 -8.27 21.22
N MET A 160 4.69 -8.37 22.20
CA MET A 160 5.90 -7.58 22.26
C MET A 160 7.11 -8.46 22.49
N PHE A 161 8.08 -8.38 21.58
CA PHE A 161 9.31 -9.16 21.64
C PHE A 161 10.52 -8.22 21.73
N PRO A 162 11.55 -8.56 22.55
CA PRO A 162 12.85 -7.95 22.36
C PRO A 162 13.38 -8.42 20.99
N GLY A 163 13.92 -7.53 20.17
CA GLY A 163 14.26 -7.89 18.81
C GLY A 163 15.46 -8.84 18.70
N SER A 164 16.23 -9.03 19.76
CA SER A 164 17.18 -10.14 19.92
C SER A 164 16.48 -11.49 19.79
N TYR A 165 15.25 -11.60 20.29
CA TYR A 165 14.40 -12.79 20.17
C TYR A 165 13.98 -13.05 18.73
N THR A 166 13.74 -12.04 17.91
CA THR A 166 13.33 -12.22 16.50
C THR A 166 14.51 -12.20 15.51
N SER A 167 15.72 -11.89 15.99
CA SER A 167 16.91 -11.71 15.14
C SER A 167 17.27 -12.93 14.28
N HIS A 168 16.97 -14.14 14.74
CA HIS A 168 17.23 -15.39 14.01
C HIS A 168 16.16 -15.72 12.96
N LEU A 169 15.06 -14.96 12.90
CA LEU A 169 13.99 -15.19 11.94
C LEU A 169 14.36 -14.56 10.60
N LYS A 170 14.43 -15.39 9.56
CA LYS A 170 14.83 -14.93 8.21
C LYS A 170 13.82 -13.97 7.58
N SER A 171 12.52 -14.17 7.82
CA SER A 171 11.50 -13.38 7.11
C SER A 171 10.12 -13.31 7.75
N THR A 172 9.68 -14.31 8.51
CA THR A 172 8.29 -14.36 8.99
C THR A 172 8.24 -14.85 10.43
N LEU A 173 7.48 -14.16 11.28
CA LEU A 173 7.12 -14.63 12.62
C LEU A 173 5.71 -15.20 12.57
N GLY A 174 5.58 -16.50 12.85
CA GLY A 174 4.30 -17.17 13.02
C GLY A 174 3.96 -17.28 14.50
N ILE A 175 2.83 -16.74 14.93
CA ILE A 175 2.32 -16.90 16.28
C ILE A 175 1.16 -17.89 16.23
N THR A 176 1.22 -18.96 17.01
CA THR A 176 0.15 -19.95 17.12
C THR A 176 -0.55 -19.77 18.46
N GLY A 177 -1.87 -19.77 18.49
CA GLY A 177 -2.68 -19.71 19.72
C GLY A 177 -2.22 -20.74 20.76
N GLY A 178 -1.81 -20.29 21.94
CA GLY A 178 -1.25 -21.12 23.02
C GLY A 178 0.16 -21.68 22.76
N GLY A 179 0.73 -21.40 21.59
CA GLY A 179 2.03 -21.90 21.14
C GLY A 179 3.23 -21.24 21.81
N ARG A 180 4.41 -21.43 21.21
CA ARG A 180 5.70 -20.95 21.76
C ARG A 180 5.78 -19.42 21.90
N HIS A 181 5.23 -18.69 20.93
CA HIS A 181 5.31 -17.23 20.88
C HIS A 181 4.10 -16.55 21.52
N ASP A 182 3.07 -17.33 21.86
CA ASP A 182 1.82 -16.84 22.44
C ASP A 182 1.79 -17.11 23.95
N LYS A 183 2.79 -16.58 24.66
CA LYS A 183 2.96 -16.67 26.11
C LYS A 183 2.66 -15.34 26.78
N GLU A 184 2.31 -15.38 28.06
CA GLU A 184 2.06 -14.19 28.88
C GLU A 184 3.24 -13.20 28.85
N ASP A 185 4.46 -13.73 28.82
CA ASP A 185 5.71 -12.98 28.64
C ASP A 185 5.84 -12.25 27.29
N PHE A 186 4.92 -12.42 26.35
CA PHE A 186 4.91 -11.67 25.10
C PHE A 186 3.56 -10.99 24.85
N ARG A 187 2.46 -11.56 25.32
CA ARG A 187 1.12 -10.98 25.20
C ARG A 187 1.05 -9.63 25.89
N CYS A 188 0.40 -8.69 25.22
CA CYS A 188 0.08 -7.38 25.77
C CYS A 188 -1.40 -7.08 25.54
N SER A 189 -1.88 -6.00 26.15
CA SER A 189 -3.21 -5.44 25.93
C SER A 189 -3.12 -3.93 25.70
N PHE A 190 -4.04 -3.39 24.90
CA PHE A 190 -4.21 -1.94 24.74
C PHE A 190 -5.02 -1.31 25.87
N ASN A 191 -5.71 -2.12 26.67
CA ASN A 191 -6.54 -1.67 27.79
C ASN A 191 -5.90 -2.04 29.11
N LYS A 192 -5.81 -1.09 30.04
CA LYS A 192 -5.28 -1.34 31.38
C LYS A 192 -6.23 -2.26 32.15
N GLY A 193 -5.71 -3.32 32.75
CA GLY A 193 -6.50 -4.30 33.52
C GLY A 193 -7.23 -5.35 32.67
N GLY A 194 -6.95 -5.46 31.38
CA GLY A 194 -7.49 -6.54 30.55
C GLY A 194 -6.92 -7.91 30.93
N GLU A 195 -7.73 -8.96 30.81
CA GLU A 195 -7.33 -10.36 31.09
C GLU A 195 -6.23 -10.88 30.14
N ASN A 196 -5.99 -10.19 29.02
CA ASN A 196 -5.13 -10.64 27.93
C ASN A 196 -3.66 -10.20 28.03
N GLY A 197 -3.13 -10.04 29.25
CA GLY A 197 -1.72 -9.73 29.50
C GLY A 197 -1.44 -8.26 29.82
N SER A 198 -0.15 -7.95 29.98
CA SER A 198 0.31 -6.64 30.47
C SER A 198 -0.06 -5.50 29.52
N PHE A 199 -0.43 -4.35 30.08
CA PHE A 199 -0.68 -3.14 29.29
C PHE A 199 0.56 -2.74 28.46
N VAL A 200 0.36 -2.46 27.17
CA VAL A 200 1.45 -2.18 26.22
C VAL A 200 2.31 -0.99 26.66
N GLY A 201 1.70 0.07 27.21
CA GLY A 201 2.41 1.24 27.72
C GLY A 201 3.31 0.90 28.91
N ASP A 202 2.79 0.15 29.89
CA ASP A 202 3.56 -0.28 31.08
C ASP A 202 4.75 -1.16 30.65
N ARG A 203 4.56 -2.00 29.63
CA ARG A 203 5.61 -2.89 29.13
C ARG A 203 6.71 -2.14 28.39
N LEU A 204 6.35 -1.19 27.51
CA LEU A 204 7.31 -0.33 26.81
C LEU A 204 8.10 0.53 27.81
N LEU A 205 7.42 1.11 28.80
CA LEU A 205 8.06 1.90 29.86
C LEU A 205 9.02 1.05 30.70
N SER A 206 8.66 -0.19 31.01
CA SER A 206 9.54 -1.13 31.72
C SER A 206 10.82 -1.43 30.93
N VAL A 207 10.70 -1.71 29.63
CA VAL A 207 11.87 -1.94 28.76
C VAL A 207 12.75 -0.70 28.66
N TYR A 208 12.15 0.50 28.59
CA TYR A 208 12.89 1.75 28.63
C TYR A 208 13.71 1.87 29.92
N LYS A 209 13.07 1.74 31.08
CA LYS A 209 13.70 1.87 32.40
C LYS A 209 14.82 0.84 32.61
N GLU A 210 14.59 -0.41 32.21
CA GLU A 210 15.61 -1.46 32.24
C GLU A 210 16.83 -1.06 31.40
N SER A 211 16.60 -0.57 30.18
CA SER A 211 17.67 -0.17 29.27
C SER A 211 18.42 1.06 29.77
N ALA A 212 17.71 2.06 30.29
CA ALA A 212 18.32 3.27 30.85
C ALA A 212 19.21 2.95 32.07
N SER A 213 18.71 2.09 32.97
CA SER A 213 19.47 1.64 34.15
C SER A 213 20.72 0.83 33.78
N GLY A 214 20.71 0.15 32.63
CA GLY A 214 21.85 -0.59 32.08
C GLY A 214 22.82 0.25 31.24
N GLY A 215 22.83 1.58 31.38
CA GLY A 215 23.70 2.46 30.58
C GLY A 215 23.27 2.59 29.11
N GLY A 216 21.96 2.47 28.86
CA GLY A 216 21.37 2.54 27.53
C GLY A 216 21.16 1.18 26.86
N ALA A 217 21.47 0.05 27.51
CA ALA A 217 21.20 -1.29 27.00
C ALA A 217 20.53 -2.19 28.04
N SER A 218 19.49 -2.90 27.64
CA SER A 218 18.80 -3.92 28.44
C SER A 218 19.55 -5.25 28.40
N SER A 219 19.36 -6.08 29.43
CA SER A 219 19.82 -7.47 29.49
C SER A 219 19.33 -8.33 28.31
N ARG A 220 18.21 -7.92 27.68
CA ARG A 220 17.59 -8.56 26.52
C ARG A 220 18.09 -7.99 25.18
N GLY A 221 19.11 -7.15 25.20
CA GLY A 221 19.77 -6.62 24.01
C GLY A 221 19.09 -5.41 23.36
N VAL A 222 17.98 -4.91 23.92
CA VAL A 222 17.35 -3.65 23.48
C VAL A 222 18.25 -2.49 23.86
N ARG A 223 18.46 -1.54 22.93
CA ARG A 223 19.36 -0.40 23.15
C ARG A 223 18.64 0.93 22.90
N LEU A 224 18.71 1.83 23.88
CA LEU A 224 18.28 3.22 23.71
C LEU A 224 19.25 3.95 22.78
N ARG A 225 18.71 4.87 21.99
CA ARG A 225 19.46 5.62 20.97
C ARG A 225 19.11 7.09 21.04
N SER A 226 20.05 7.94 20.63
CA SER A 226 19.73 9.34 20.36
C SER A 226 18.75 9.46 19.20
N LEU A 227 17.93 10.52 19.20
CA LEU A 227 17.03 10.78 18.07
C LEU A 227 17.81 10.93 16.77
N LYS A 228 19.00 11.56 16.84
CA LYS A 228 19.93 11.70 15.71
C LYS A 228 20.35 10.34 15.16
N GLU A 229 20.74 9.39 16.00
CA GLU A 229 21.07 8.04 15.54
C GLU A 229 19.88 7.33 14.90
N LEU A 230 18.67 7.46 15.46
CA LEU A 230 17.46 6.83 14.89
C LEU A 230 17.10 7.42 13.53
N ARG A 231 17.14 8.75 13.40
CA ARG A 231 16.93 9.43 12.11
C ARG A 231 18.02 9.07 11.08
N GLY A 232 19.24 8.77 11.54
CA GLY A 232 20.33 8.30 10.69
C GLY A 232 20.26 6.82 10.27
N GLN A 233 19.30 6.03 10.78
CA GLN A 233 19.12 4.61 10.40
C GLN A 233 18.37 4.43 9.07
N ILE A 234 18.64 5.33 8.12
CA ILE A 234 18.15 5.25 6.76
C ILE A 234 19.12 4.35 5.97
N SER A 235 18.59 3.54 5.05
CA SER A 235 19.47 2.74 4.19
C SER A 235 20.28 3.64 3.25
N SER A 236 21.50 3.24 2.90
CA SER A 236 22.37 4.03 2.00
C SER A 236 21.71 4.32 0.64
N ALA A 237 20.85 3.41 0.16
CA ALA A 237 20.09 3.61 -1.07
C ALA A 237 19.14 4.81 -0.98
N ILE A 238 18.47 4.95 0.16
CA ILE A 238 17.55 6.06 0.40
C ILE A 238 18.30 7.36 0.65
N GLU A 239 19.40 7.32 1.40
CA GLU A 239 20.24 8.51 1.57
C GLU A 239 20.75 9.02 0.20
N THR A 240 21.05 8.09 -0.71
CA THR A 240 21.41 8.43 -2.10
C THR A 240 20.23 9.02 -2.86
N GLU A 241 19.03 8.47 -2.69
CA GLU A 241 17.80 8.99 -3.30
C GLU A 241 17.49 10.42 -2.81
N GLU A 242 17.54 10.68 -1.50
CA GLU A 242 17.31 12.01 -0.93
C GLU A 242 18.35 13.03 -1.41
N LYS A 243 19.64 12.65 -1.44
CA LYS A 243 20.69 13.52 -2.00
C LYS A 243 20.46 13.81 -3.48
N THR A 244 20.03 12.80 -4.24
CA THR A 244 19.72 12.95 -5.67
C THR A 244 18.54 13.89 -5.87
N ILE A 245 17.47 13.74 -5.09
CA ILE A 245 16.33 14.65 -5.07
C ILE A 245 16.77 16.08 -4.76
N GLN A 246 17.59 16.26 -3.71
CA GLN A 246 18.11 17.57 -3.33
C GLN A 246 18.98 18.19 -4.45
N TRP A 247 19.76 17.38 -5.17
CA TRP A 247 20.55 17.84 -6.31
C TRP A 247 19.69 18.30 -7.47
N PHE A 248 18.60 17.60 -7.76
CA PHE A 248 17.66 17.99 -8.81
C PHE A 248 16.72 19.13 -8.39
N GLN A 249 16.68 19.50 -7.11
CA GLN A 249 15.80 20.56 -6.61
C GLN A 249 15.98 21.87 -7.39
N THR A 250 17.23 22.30 -7.65
CA THR A 250 17.49 23.51 -8.44
C THR A 250 16.93 23.44 -9.86
N LEU A 251 17.02 22.27 -10.50
CA LEU A 251 16.44 22.05 -11.83
C LEU A 251 14.91 22.13 -11.76
N PHE A 252 14.31 21.47 -10.76
CA PHE A 252 12.86 21.47 -10.56
C PHE A 252 12.34 22.89 -10.26
N ASP A 253 13.01 23.64 -9.40
CA ASP A 253 12.67 25.02 -9.08
C ASP A 253 12.73 25.92 -10.32
N THR A 254 13.78 25.78 -11.14
CA THR A 254 13.96 26.56 -12.37
C THR A 254 12.91 26.24 -13.43
N THR A 255 12.45 24.99 -13.48
CA THR A 255 11.46 24.51 -14.46
C THR A 255 10.02 24.62 -13.95
N GLY A 256 9.82 25.09 -12.70
CA GLY A 256 8.50 25.18 -12.07
C GLY A 256 7.89 23.82 -11.71
N LEU A 257 8.71 22.77 -11.64
CA LEU A 257 8.28 21.42 -11.29
C LEU A 257 8.26 21.25 -9.79
N LYS A 258 7.15 20.72 -9.27
CA LYS A 258 7.01 20.42 -7.84
C LYS A 258 7.23 18.92 -7.64
N ILE A 259 8.18 18.58 -6.78
CA ILE A 259 8.31 17.20 -6.29
C ILE A 259 7.19 16.98 -5.27
N SER A 260 6.18 16.21 -5.64
CA SER A 260 5.23 15.68 -4.66
C SER A 260 5.81 14.42 -4.05
N LYS A 261 5.87 14.34 -2.70
CA LYS A 261 6.09 13.06 -2.04
C LYS A 261 4.95 12.13 -2.44
N ALA A 262 5.34 11.07 -3.12
CA ALA A 262 4.57 9.89 -3.33
C ALA A 262 3.80 9.48 -2.05
N PRO A 263 2.46 9.33 -2.09
CA PRO A 263 1.69 8.83 -0.95
C PRO A 263 2.14 7.44 -0.45
N CYS A 264 2.88 6.68 -1.28
CA CYS A 264 3.35 5.34 -0.97
C CYS A 264 4.52 4.92 -1.87
N TRP A 265 5.74 4.84 -1.34
CA TRP A 265 6.96 4.51 -2.10
C TRP A 265 7.03 3.06 -2.59
N THR A 266 6.12 2.21 -2.12
CA THR A 266 6.03 0.79 -2.54
C THR A 266 5.15 0.59 -3.77
N LEU A 267 4.45 1.64 -4.22
CA LEU A 267 3.81 1.65 -5.52
C LEU A 267 4.86 2.06 -6.56
N PRO A 268 5.01 1.33 -7.68
CA PRO A 268 5.82 1.82 -8.78
C PRO A 268 5.17 3.11 -9.28
N TYR A 269 5.82 4.26 -9.05
CA TYR A 269 5.47 5.48 -9.75
C TYR A 269 5.92 5.33 -11.19
N ASP A 270 4.94 5.20 -12.06
CA ASP A 270 5.14 5.05 -13.49
C ASP A 270 5.74 6.34 -14.08
N LEU A 271 6.48 6.13 -15.16
CA LEU A 271 6.94 7.10 -16.17
C LEU A 271 5.94 8.18 -16.61
N ILE A 272 4.68 8.15 -16.17
CA ILE A 272 3.58 9.04 -16.53
C ILE A 272 3.87 10.49 -16.10
N ASP A 273 4.45 10.72 -14.93
CA ASP A 273 4.85 12.08 -14.54
C ASP A 273 5.99 12.58 -15.41
N LEU A 274 6.95 11.72 -15.77
CA LEU A 274 8.02 12.07 -16.72
C LEU A 274 7.49 12.27 -18.16
N GLU A 275 6.43 11.58 -18.53
CA GLU A 275 5.75 11.72 -19.82
C GLU A 275 4.98 13.03 -19.93
N ARG A 276 4.29 13.39 -18.85
CA ARG A 276 3.55 14.65 -18.72
C ARG A 276 4.48 15.86 -18.69
N LEU A 277 5.72 15.65 -18.28
CA LEU A 277 6.82 16.62 -18.35
C LEU A 277 7.55 16.62 -19.70
N GLU A 278 7.10 15.82 -20.68
CA GLU A 278 7.76 15.60 -21.97
C GLU A 278 9.20 15.08 -21.88
N ILE A 279 9.63 14.58 -20.71
CA ILE A 279 10.96 14.03 -20.46
C ILE A 279 11.08 12.62 -21.08
N VAL A 280 9.97 11.90 -21.22
CA VAL A 280 9.90 10.60 -21.91
C VAL A 280 8.69 10.61 -22.85
N SER A 281 8.81 10.02 -24.03
CA SER A 281 7.72 9.86 -25.00
C SER A 281 7.28 8.40 -25.07
N SER A 282 5.98 8.13 -24.99
CA SER A 282 5.39 6.79 -25.19
C SER A 282 5.22 6.37 -26.65
N GLU A 283 5.89 7.01 -27.61
CA GLU A 283 5.85 6.51 -28.98
C GLU A 283 6.52 5.13 -29.09
N GLY A 284 5.66 4.11 -29.02
CA GLY A 284 5.99 2.70 -29.15
C GLY A 284 6.52 2.38 -30.53
N SER A 285 7.83 2.57 -30.74
CA SER A 285 8.59 1.81 -31.72
C SER A 285 9.84 1.24 -31.05
N LEU A 286 10.15 -0.01 -31.40
CA LEU A 286 11.31 -0.75 -30.90
C LEU A 286 12.60 -0.06 -31.38
N GLY A 287 13.09 0.87 -30.56
CA GLY A 287 14.40 1.50 -30.63
C GLY A 287 14.70 2.14 -29.28
N LYS A 288 15.55 1.47 -28.48
CA LYS A 288 16.05 1.86 -27.13
C LYS A 288 15.15 2.79 -26.31
N LYS A 289 14.37 2.16 -25.42
CA LYS A 289 13.54 2.80 -24.41
C LYS A 289 14.40 3.58 -23.41
N GLY A 290 14.07 4.86 -23.22
CA GLY A 290 14.41 5.66 -22.04
C GLY A 290 15.89 5.98 -21.85
N LEU A 291 16.17 7.14 -21.26
CA LEU A 291 17.40 7.33 -20.51
C LEU A 291 17.36 6.40 -19.29
N GLU A 292 17.88 5.18 -19.42
CA GLU A 292 18.23 4.36 -18.26
C GLU A 292 19.44 5.02 -17.59
N LEU A 293 19.15 5.91 -16.65
CA LEU A 293 20.14 6.46 -15.73
C LEU A 293 20.46 5.40 -14.68
N ASP A 294 21.16 4.34 -15.12
CA ASP A 294 21.81 3.42 -14.21
C ASP A 294 23.05 4.11 -13.61
N PHE A 295 23.01 4.40 -12.32
CA PHE A 295 24.12 5.00 -11.57
C PHE A 295 25.03 3.95 -10.92
N SER A 296 24.80 2.67 -11.20
CA SER A 296 25.47 1.54 -10.53
C SER A 296 26.85 1.20 -11.09
N ASP A 297 27.23 1.76 -12.25
CA ASP A 297 28.49 1.42 -12.91
C ASP A 297 29.68 2.29 -12.41
N PRO A 298 30.76 1.68 -11.85
CA PRO A 298 31.96 2.41 -11.45
C PRO A 298 32.71 3.02 -12.66
N PRO A 299 33.57 4.03 -12.43
CA PRO A 299 34.14 4.91 -13.47
C PRO A 299 35.19 4.27 -14.41
N HIS A 300 35.25 2.95 -14.52
CA HIS A 300 36.24 2.25 -15.35
C HIS A 300 35.78 1.94 -16.78
N CYS A 301 34.67 2.52 -17.26
CA CYS A 301 34.29 2.39 -18.65
C CYS A 301 35.30 3.08 -19.58
N LYS A 302 35.83 2.34 -20.55
CA LYS A 302 36.72 2.84 -21.61
C LYS A 302 36.10 4.07 -22.28
N THR A 303 36.92 5.11 -22.49
CA THR A 303 36.59 6.41 -23.10
C THR A 303 35.97 6.34 -24.50
N SER A 304 35.87 5.16 -25.10
CA SER A 304 35.27 4.91 -26.42
C SER A 304 33.84 4.37 -26.38
N SER A 305 33.19 4.24 -25.22
CA SER A 305 31.80 3.78 -25.17
C SER A 305 30.84 4.84 -25.70
N LYS A 306 29.86 4.43 -26.52
CA LYS A 306 28.82 5.34 -27.07
C LYS A 306 28.10 6.16 -25.97
N PRO A 307 27.79 5.63 -24.77
CA PRO A 307 27.23 6.44 -23.68
C PRO A 307 28.14 7.61 -23.26
N HIS A 308 29.46 7.43 -23.27
CA HIS A 308 30.42 8.48 -22.92
C HIS A 308 30.43 9.64 -23.93
N GLN A 309 30.16 9.35 -25.21
CA GLN A 309 30.06 10.36 -26.26
C GLN A 309 28.75 11.16 -26.22
N TYR A 310 27.65 10.57 -25.76
CA TYR A 310 26.34 11.23 -25.74
C TYR A 310 25.93 11.79 -24.37
N LEU A 311 26.55 11.34 -23.28
CA LEU A 311 26.25 11.75 -21.90
C LEU A 311 27.54 12.01 -21.09
N PRO A 312 28.42 12.95 -21.51
CA PRO A 312 29.71 13.18 -20.83
C PRO A 312 29.56 13.64 -19.37
N TRP A 313 28.41 14.25 -19.02
CA TRP A 313 28.07 14.64 -17.64
C TRP A 313 27.84 13.46 -16.68
N ARG A 314 27.61 12.25 -17.21
CA ARG A 314 27.38 11.05 -16.40
C ARG A 314 28.59 10.65 -15.55
N TYR A 315 29.77 11.18 -15.86
CA TYR A 315 31.03 10.85 -15.20
C TYR A 315 31.77 12.07 -14.61
N SER A 316 31.18 13.26 -14.75
CA SER A 316 31.75 14.53 -14.26
C SER A 316 30.61 15.39 -13.74
N MET A 317 30.47 15.48 -12.41
CA MET A 317 29.40 16.21 -11.74
C MET A 317 29.79 17.66 -11.42
N THR A 318 30.40 18.33 -12.40
CA THR A 318 30.68 19.77 -12.30
C THR A 318 29.48 20.59 -12.77
N ALA A 319 29.34 21.83 -12.29
CA ALA A 319 28.25 22.73 -12.70
C ALA A 319 28.13 22.86 -14.23
N ASN A 320 29.27 22.97 -14.93
CA ASN A 320 29.34 23.02 -16.39
C ASN A 320 28.81 21.76 -17.08
N SER A 321 29.04 20.58 -16.51
CA SER A 321 28.53 19.32 -17.06
C SER A 321 27.01 19.25 -16.98
N LEU A 322 26.45 19.73 -15.86
CA LEU A 322 25.00 19.74 -15.62
C LEU A 322 24.28 20.77 -16.50
N GLU A 323 24.87 21.95 -16.68
CA GLU A 323 24.34 22.97 -17.60
C GLU A 323 24.27 22.44 -19.05
N ARG A 324 25.31 21.72 -19.50
CA ARG A 324 25.30 21.05 -20.81
C ARG A 324 24.26 19.94 -20.92
N ALA A 325 24.01 19.20 -19.83
CA ALA A 325 22.96 18.19 -19.79
C ALA A 325 21.56 18.81 -19.95
N ALA A 326 21.30 19.91 -19.23
CA ALA A 326 20.06 20.67 -19.33
C ALA A 326 19.86 21.24 -20.75
N GLN A 327 20.92 21.82 -21.35
CA GLN A 327 20.89 22.30 -22.73
C GLN A 327 20.64 21.17 -23.74
N TYR A 328 21.27 20.01 -23.57
CA TYR A 328 21.07 18.85 -24.45
C TYR A 328 19.62 18.35 -24.41
N LEU A 329 19.05 18.19 -23.22
CA LEU A 329 17.65 17.78 -23.05
C LEU A 329 16.69 18.80 -23.68
N ALA A 330 16.96 20.10 -23.53
CA ALA A 330 16.18 21.16 -24.16
C ALA A 330 16.25 21.16 -25.71
N THR A 331 17.33 20.62 -26.30
CA THR A 331 17.48 20.53 -27.77
C THR A 331 16.86 19.28 -28.39
N GLN A 332 16.84 18.16 -27.66
CA GLN A 332 16.29 16.89 -28.16
C GLN A 332 14.76 16.90 -28.29
N THR A 333 14.06 17.69 -27.48
CA THR A 333 12.60 17.87 -27.57
C THR A 333 12.13 18.50 -28.89
N ARG A 334 13.04 19.07 -29.71
CA ARG A 334 12.69 19.77 -30.96
C ARG A 334 12.87 18.97 -32.26
N SER A 335 13.45 17.77 -32.26
CA SER A 335 13.83 17.12 -33.53
C SER A 335 13.69 15.59 -33.55
N ARG A 336 12.59 15.06 -34.14
CA ARG A 336 12.59 14.11 -35.29
C ARG A 336 11.37 13.17 -35.38
N ARG A 337 10.82 13.08 -36.60
CA ARG A 337 10.13 11.91 -37.19
C ARG A 337 11.17 11.04 -37.90
N PHE A 338 11.21 9.70 -37.72
CA PHE A 338 11.59 8.73 -38.76
C PHE A 338 11.29 7.26 -38.36
N LYS A 339 10.99 6.44 -39.39
CA LYS A 339 10.46 5.05 -39.38
C LYS A 339 11.53 3.96 -39.17
N SER A 340 11.13 2.78 -38.68
CA SER A 340 11.94 1.54 -38.62
C SER A 340 11.08 0.25 -38.79
N PRO A 341 11.64 -0.87 -39.33
CA PRO A 341 10.93 -2.12 -39.65
C PRO A 341 11.07 -3.25 -38.59
N ALA A 342 10.53 -4.43 -38.92
CA ALA A 342 9.91 -5.40 -38.00
C ALA A 342 10.64 -6.75 -37.70
N SER A 343 10.08 -7.47 -36.70
CA SER A 343 10.15 -8.91 -36.34
C SER A 343 11.24 -9.31 -35.31
N LYS A 344 11.09 -10.28 -34.38
CA LYS A 344 10.41 -11.59 -34.32
C LYS A 344 10.03 -12.04 -32.88
N ARG A 345 9.18 -13.08 -32.78
CA ARG A 345 8.52 -13.70 -31.59
C ARG A 345 9.35 -14.77 -30.85
N SER A 346 8.98 -15.08 -29.60
CA SER A 346 9.19 -16.39 -28.96
C SER A 346 7.98 -16.85 -28.12
N PHE A 347 7.86 -18.17 -27.92
CA PHE A 347 6.74 -18.94 -27.34
C PHE A 347 6.77 -19.03 -25.79
N CYS A 348 5.62 -19.30 -25.15
CA CYS A 348 5.50 -19.57 -23.70
C CYS A 348 4.53 -20.72 -23.39
N THR A 349 4.89 -21.50 -22.35
CA THR A 349 4.12 -22.55 -21.65
C THR A 349 3.12 -21.94 -20.65
N ALA A 350 1.99 -22.63 -20.41
CA ALA A 350 0.83 -22.13 -19.69
C ALA A 350 0.89 -22.36 -18.17
N ALA A 351 1.31 -21.33 -17.43
CA ALA A 351 0.75 -21.00 -16.12
C ALA A 351 -0.20 -19.81 -16.32
N ARG A 352 -1.25 -19.65 -15.50
CA ARG A 352 -2.15 -18.46 -15.55
C ARG A 352 -1.30 -17.20 -15.44
N LYS A 353 -0.93 -16.65 -16.59
CA LYS A 353 -0.08 -15.49 -16.72
C LYS A 353 -0.92 -14.36 -16.14
N ARG A 354 -0.51 -13.85 -14.97
CA ARG A 354 -0.99 -12.55 -14.52
C ARG A 354 -0.86 -11.61 -15.69
N ASP A 355 -1.82 -10.72 -15.82
CA ASP A 355 -1.74 -9.66 -16.79
C ASP A 355 -0.50 -8.81 -16.49
N ASN A 356 0.61 -9.15 -17.13
CA ASN A 356 1.92 -8.52 -16.95
C ASN A 356 2.01 -7.19 -17.72
N ARG A 357 0.87 -6.61 -18.10
CA ARG A 357 0.82 -5.30 -18.71
C ARG A 357 1.32 -4.25 -17.70
N PRO A 358 2.15 -3.28 -18.14
CA PRO A 358 2.47 -2.09 -17.37
C PRO A 358 1.20 -1.45 -16.78
N ALA A 359 1.32 -0.76 -15.64
CA ALA A 359 0.18 -0.07 -15.04
C ALA A 359 -0.39 1.02 -15.99
N ALA A 360 0.46 1.76 -16.70
CA ALA A 360 0.08 2.65 -17.78
C ALA A 360 -0.84 2.00 -18.85
N ASP A 361 -0.48 0.82 -19.38
CA ASP A 361 -1.30 0.11 -20.36
C ASP A 361 -2.68 -0.28 -19.79
N ARG A 362 -2.73 -0.68 -18.52
CA ARG A 362 -3.99 -1.02 -17.83
C ARG A 362 -4.86 0.21 -17.65
N MET A 363 -4.27 1.34 -17.26
CA MET A 363 -4.97 2.62 -17.13
C MET A 363 -5.48 3.12 -18.49
N GLU A 364 -4.71 2.95 -19.56
CA GLU A 364 -5.13 3.31 -20.92
C GLU A 364 -6.36 2.51 -21.38
N VAL A 365 -6.42 1.21 -21.05
CA VAL A 365 -7.57 0.34 -21.30
C VAL A 365 -8.80 0.86 -20.56
N GLU A 366 -8.63 1.22 -19.29
CA GLU A 366 -9.72 1.73 -18.46
C GLU A 366 -10.24 3.07 -18.94
N HIS A 367 -9.34 4.00 -19.28
CA HIS A 367 -9.70 5.30 -19.86
C HIS A 367 -10.40 5.14 -21.21
N ALA A 368 -9.97 4.19 -22.05
CA ALA A 368 -10.65 3.89 -23.30
C ALA A 368 -12.06 3.33 -23.07
N ALA A 369 -12.25 2.47 -22.07
CA ALA A 369 -13.57 1.99 -21.67
C ALA A 369 -14.47 3.13 -21.17
N LYS A 370 -13.97 4.00 -20.29
CA LYS A 370 -14.67 5.20 -19.81
C LYS A 370 -15.10 6.10 -20.97
N ARG A 371 -14.23 6.39 -21.95
CA ARG A 371 -14.59 7.17 -23.15
C ARG A 371 -15.72 6.55 -23.97
N LEU A 372 -15.73 5.22 -24.15
CA LEU A 372 -16.82 4.53 -24.85
C LEU A 372 -18.14 4.62 -24.09
N ILE A 373 -18.11 4.51 -22.76
CA ILE A 373 -19.30 4.69 -21.91
C ILE A 373 -19.83 6.11 -22.10
N ILE A 374 -18.97 7.13 -21.98
CA ILE A 374 -19.33 8.55 -22.18
C ILE A 374 -19.98 8.77 -23.54
N GLN A 375 -19.41 8.20 -24.60
CA GLN A 375 -19.97 8.31 -25.93
C GLN A 375 -21.35 7.63 -26.03
N ALA A 376 -21.52 6.47 -25.41
CA ALA A 376 -22.77 5.71 -25.43
C ALA A 376 -23.90 6.38 -24.65
N ILE A 377 -23.58 7.14 -23.60
CA ILE A 377 -24.58 7.80 -22.76
C ILE A 377 -24.96 9.22 -23.22
N ARG A 378 -24.40 9.72 -24.32
CA ARG A 378 -24.76 11.05 -24.83
C ARG A 378 -26.24 11.11 -25.23
N PRO A 379 -26.91 12.27 -25.04
CA PRO A 379 -28.25 12.49 -25.56
C PRO A 379 -28.30 12.21 -27.08
N SER A 380 -29.39 11.59 -27.51
CA SER A 380 -29.74 11.35 -28.91
C SER A 380 -31.24 11.51 -29.10
N SER A 381 -31.73 11.44 -30.35
CA SER A 381 -33.17 11.59 -30.62
C SER A 381 -34.06 10.57 -29.90
N SER A 382 -33.52 9.40 -29.52
CA SER A 382 -34.24 8.32 -28.84
C SER A 382 -33.82 8.10 -27.39
N PHE A 383 -32.83 8.84 -26.88
CA PHE A 383 -32.29 8.66 -25.54
C PHE A 383 -31.99 10.03 -24.92
N CYS A 384 -32.61 10.34 -23.78
CA CYS A 384 -32.44 11.65 -23.14
C CYS A 384 -31.01 11.92 -22.67
N GLY A 385 -30.16 10.90 -22.56
CA GLY A 385 -28.77 11.04 -22.12
C GLY A 385 -28.59 10.78 -20.63
N LEU A 386 -27.37 10.41 -20.26
CA LEU A 386 -26.85 10.59 -18.91
C LEU A 386 -25.71 11.60 -18.97
N GLU A 387 -25.47 12.28 -17.86
CA GLU A 387 -24.36 13.21 -17.68
C GLU A 387 -23.45 12.77 -16.52
N GLU A 388 -22.19 13.19 -16.61
CA GLU A 388 -21.18 13.10 -15.55
C GLU A 388 -21.10 14.44 -14.79
N PRO A 389 -20.57 14.45 -13.56
CA PRO A 389 -20.34 15.69 -12.85
C PRO A 389 -19.36 16.59 -13.62
N ALA A 390 -19.63 17.90 -13.65
CA ALA A 390 -18.79 18.87 -14.37
C ALA A 390 -17.31 18.86 -13.90
N VAL A 391 -17.10 18.56 -12.62
CA VAL A 391 -15.76 18.29 -12.07
C VAL A 391 -15.66 16.78 -11.82
N PRO A 392 -14.69 16.09 -12.45
CA PRO A 392 -14.47 14.66 -12.28
C PRO A 392 -14.35 14.24 -10.81
N LEU A 393 -14.67 12.98 -10.53
CA LEU A 393 -14.41 12.40 -9.21
C LEU A 393 -12.90 12.40 -8.92
N PRO A 394 -12.47 12.64 -7.66
CA PRO A 394 -11.07 12.53 -7.29
C PRO A 394 -10.59 11.09 -7.44
N HIS A 395 -9.29 10.89 -7.70
CA HIS A 395 -8.70 9.55 -7.83
C HIS A 395 -8.84 8.68 -6.56
N SER A 396 -9.13 9.29 -5.41
CA SER A 396 -9.41 8.61 -4.14
C SER A 396 -10.82 8.03 -4.06
N ALA A 397 -11.76 8.48 -4.89
CA ALA A 397 -13.13 7.99 -4.88
C ALA A 397 -13.18 6.50 -5.25
N LYS A 398 -14.03 5.73 -4.57
CA LYS A 398 -14.21 4.31 -4.88
C LYS A 398 -14.91 4.07 -6.23
N ALA A 399 -15.73 5.02 -6.68
CA ALA A 399 -16.41 4.98 -7.96
C ALA A 399 -15.51 5.53 -9.08
N ASP A 400 -15.57 4.87 -10.24
CA ASP A 400 -14.83 5.25 -11.44
C ASP A 400 -15.53 6.35 -12.25
N MET A 401 -16.86 6.37 -12.19
CA MET A 401 -17.74 7.35 -12.82
C MET A 401 -18.97 7.59 -11.92
N ALA A 402 -19.62 8.72 -12.08
CA ALA A 402 -20.89 9.06 -11.44
C ALA A 402 -21.86 9.56 -12.51
N LEU A 403 -23.01 8.91 -12.66
CA LEU A 403 -23.95 9.20 -13.74
C LEU A 403 -25.32 9.64 -13.22
N ARG A 404 -25.99 10.55 -13.91
CA ARG A 404 -27.41 10.85 -13.68
C ARG A 404 -28.13 11.22 -14.98
N PRO A 405 -29.47 11.23 -15.05
CA PRO A 405 -30.20 11.69 -16.22
C PRO A 405 -29.79 13.11 -16.61
N PHE A 406 -29.57 13.32 -17.91
CA PHE A 406 -29.19 14.62 -18.45
C PHE A 406 -30.18 15.71 -18.04
N GLY A 407 -29.69 16.83 -17.51
CA GLY A 407 -30.52 17.95 -17.04
C GLY A 407 -31.25 17.72 -15.71
N SER A 408 -31.02 16.59 -15.03
CA SER A 408 -31.55 16.35 -13.69
C SER A 408 -31.07 17.42 -12.71
N GLN A 409 -32.01 18.03 -11.98
CA GLN A 409 -31.69 19.01 -10.93
C GLN A 409 -31.40 18.36 -9.58
N LYS A 410 -31.61 17.05 -9.44
CA LYS A 410 -31.36 16.32 -8.19
C LYS A 410 -29.87 16.04 -8.06
N ASP A 411 -29.32 16.25 -6.87
CA ASP A 411 -27.96 15.81 -6.54
C ASP A 411 -27.97 14.34 -6.12
N LEU A 412 -28.36 13.47 -7.05
CA LEU A 412 -28.38 12.03 -6.87
C LEU A 412 -27.66 11.42 -8.07
N TRP A 413 -26.56 10.72 -7.78
CA TRP A 413 -25.68 10.15 -8.78
C TRP A 413 -25.63 8.64 -8.62
N LEU A 414 -25.66 7.93 -9.73
CA LEU A 414 -25.43 6.50 -9.83
C LEU A 414 -23.91 6.25 -9.83
N PRO A 415 -23.34 5.71 -8.74
CA PRO A 415 -21.93 5.37 -8.72
C PRO A 415 -21.66 4.14 -9.58
N LEU A 416 -20.66 4.25 -10.45
CA LEU A 416 -20.29 3.22 -11.41
C LEU A 416 -18.82 2.86 -11.24
N GLN A 417 -18.53 1.57 -11.07
CA GLN A 417 -17.19 1.02 -11.16
C GLN A 417 -16.98 0.41 -12.55
N VAL A 418 -15.88 0.77 -13.23
CA VAL A 418 -15.59 0.33 -14.59
C VAL A 418 -14.45 -0.69 -14.55
N LYS A 419 -14.75 -1.94 -14.93
CA LYS A 419 -13.72 -2.97 -15.13
C LYS A 419 -13.52 -3.17 -16.62
N SER A 420 -12.27 -3.19 -17.06
CA SER A 420 -11.97 -3.26 -18.49
C SER A 420 -10.90 -4.28 -18.83
N THR A 421 -10.99 -4.88 -20.01
CA THR A 421 -10.01 -5.86 -20.50
C THR A 421 -9.78 -5.66 -22.00
N ARG A 422 -8.54 -5.84 -22.48
CA ARG A 422 -8.21 -5.95 -23.92
C ARG A 422 -7.99 -7.40 -24.35
N THR A 423 -7.91 -8.31 -23.38
CA THR A 423 -7.49 -9.69 -23.60
C THR A 423 -8.71 -10.58 -23.78
N ASN A 424 -8.90 -11.06 -25.00
CA ASN A 424 -9.64 -12.29 -25.22
C ASN A 424 -8.74 -13.44 -24.77
N CYS A 425 -9.10 -14.10 -23.68
CA CYS A 425 -8.44 -15.34 -23.29
C CYS A 425 -8.98 -16.44 -24.22
N PHE A 426 -8.25 -16.74 -25.30
CA PHE A 426 -8.45 -18.00 -26.00
C PHE A 426 -7.94 -19.11 -25.10
N GLU A 427 -8.81 -19.63 -24.23
CA GLU A 427 -8.54 -20.91 -23.59
C GLU A 427 -8.52 -21.94 -24.73
N LYS A 428 -7.41 -22.68 -24.88
CA LYS A 428 -7.27 -23.79 -25.86
C LYS A 428 -8.17 -24.97 -25.50
N ARG A 429 -9.45 -24.73 -25.27
CA ARG A 429 -10.47 -25.77 -25.18
C ARG A 429 -11.18 -25.81 -26.53
N SER A 430 -11.47 -27.02 -26.98
CA SER A 430 -11.97 -27.39 -28.31
C SER A 430 -13.32 -26.75 -28.71
N SER A 431 -13.96 -26.01 -27.81
CA SER A 431 -15.15 -25.20 -28.08
C SER A 431 -14.72 -23.76 -28.40
N GLY A 432 -14.94 -23.27 -29.62
CA GLY A 432 -14.59 -21.92 -30.08
C GLY A 432 -15.33 -20.76 -29.41
N THR A 433 -15.62 -20.86 -28.11
CA THR A 433 -16.30 -19.87 -27.30
C THR A 433 -15.31 -18.80 -26.84
N LEU A 434 -15.58 -17.54 -27.17
CA LEU A 434 -14.82 -16.41 -26.65
C LEU A 434 -15.10 -16.24 -25.15
N CYS A 435 -14.03 -16.20 -24.35
CA CYS A 435 -14.12 -15.90 -22.91
C CYS A 435 -13.40 -14.59 -22.62
N TRP A 436 -14.08 -13.70 -21.90
CA TRP A 436 -13.52 -12.46 -21.39
C TRP A 436 -13.21 -12.62 -19.91
N ASP A 437 -11.96 -12.40 -19.55
CA ASP A 437 -11.52 -12.41 -18.15
C ASP A 437 -11.38 -10.97 -17.67
N PHE A 438 -12.21 -10.61 -16.70
CA PHE A 438 -12.13 -9.37 -15.95
C PHE A 438 -11.51 -9.74 -14.60
N GLY A 439 -10.21 -9.46 -14.43
CA GLY A 439 -9.51 -9.82 -13.20
C GLY A 439 -10.10 -9.09 -11.98
N CYS A 440 -10.39 -9.83 -10.91
CA CYS A 440 -10.81 -9.30 -9.60
C CYS A 440 -11.98 -8.29 -9.68
N VAL A 441 -13.12 -8.70 -10.24
CA VAL A 441 -14.37 -7.92 -10.23
C VAL A 441 -15.03 -7.98 -8.85
N ASN A 442 -14.40 -7.39 -7.85
CA ASN A 442 -15.04 -7.13 -6.56
C ASN A 442 -15.70 -5.74 -6.66
N GLY A 443 -17.03 -5.72 -6.70
CA GLY A 443 -17.81 -4.49 -6.59
C GLY A 443 -17.74 -3.92 -5.17
N TYR A 444 -17.87 -2.61 -5.05
CA TYR A 444 -18.15 -1.98 -3.77
C TYR A 444 -19.66 -2.05 -3.50
N GLU A 445 -20.03 -2.23 -2.23
CA GLU A 445 -21.43 -2.19 -1.81
C GLU A 445 -22.09 -0.87 -2.24
N GLY A 446 -23.32 -0.95 -2.76
CA GLY A 446 -24.04 0.22 -3.25
C GLY A 446 -23.65 0.69 -4.66
N MET A 447 -22.66 0.06 -5.33
CA MET A 447 -22.16 0.50 -6.63
C MET A 447 -22.48 -0.48 -7.75
N LEU A 448 -22.80 0.06 -8.92
CA LEU A 448 -22.94 -0.74 -10.14
C LEU A 448 -21.55 -1.05 -10.71
N VAL A 449 -21.31 -2.28 -11.14
CA VAL A 449 -20.07 -2.66 -11.83
C VAL A 449 -20.34 -2.89 -13.31
N LEU A 450 -19.63 -2.15 -14.17
CA LEU A 450 -19.71 -2.27 -15.62
C LEU A 450 -18.41 -2.85 -16.20
N CYS A 451 -18.54 -4.02 -16.83
CA CYS A 451 -17.44 -4.74 -17.45
C CYS A 451 -17.36 -4.44 -18.95
N VAL A 452 -16.28 -3.80 -19.41
CA VAL A 452 -16.06 -3.39 -20.80
C VAL A 452 -14.88 -4.14 -21.42
N SER A 453 -15.15 -5.00 -22.41
CA SER A 453 -14.10 -5.59 -23.22
C SER A 453 -13.80 -4.72 -24.44
N LEU A 454 -12.54 -4.30 -24.57
CA LEU A 454 -12.03 -3.57 -25.73
C LEU A 454 -11.41 -4.54 -26.73
N LYS A 455 -11.87 -4.50 -27.98
CA LYS A 455 -11.28 -5.31 -29.05
C LYS A 455 -9.90 -4.75 -29.41
N GLY A 456 -8.84 -5.46 -29.05
CA GLY A 456 -7.46 -5.10 -29.42
C GLY A 456 -7.16 -5.41 -30.89
N GLY A 457 -7.62 -4.57 -31.81
CA GLY A 457 -7.25 -4.60 -33.23
C GLY A 457 -6.27 -3.47 -33.58
N LYS A 458 -5.15 -3.79 -34.25
CA LYS A 458 -4.14 -2.81 -34.69
C LYS A 458 -4.55 -1.97 -35.91
N HIS A 459 -5.70 -2.22 -36.49
CA HIS A 459 -6.28 -1.44 -37.58
C HIS A 459 -7.79 -1.62 -37.45
N ASP A 460 -8.51 -0.55 -37.15
CA ASP A 460 -9.90 -0.34 -37.58
C ASP A 460 -10.28 1.10 -37.20
N THR A 461 -10.30 1.98 -38.20
CA THR A 461 -10.91 3.32 -38.15
C THR A 461 -12.43 3.26 -38.34
N GLU A 462 -13.06 2.09 -38.14
CA GLU A 462 -14.51 1.96 -38.08
C GLU A 462 -14.97 1.93 -36.64
N ILE A 463 -15.94 2.81 -36.35
CA ILE A 463 -16.64 2.95 -35.08
C ILE A 463 -16.97 1.56 -34.52
N SER A 464 -16.33 1.25 -33.40
CA SER A 464 -16.43 -0.03 -32.72
C SER A 464 -17.89 -0.32 -32.36
N ARG A 465 -18.53 -1.23 -33.09
CA ARG A 465 -19.75 -1.88 -32.62
C ARG A 465 -19.41 -2.66 -31.36
N CYS A 466 -20.02 -2.31 -30.23
CA CYS A 466 -20.13 -3.20 -29.08
C CYS A 466 -20.88 -4.45 -29.54
N SER A 467 -20.16 -5.47 -30.01
CA SER A 467 -20.75 -6.75 -30.38
C SER A 467 -20.89 -7.62 -29.13
N PHE A 468 -22.10 -7.68 -28.58
CA PHE A 468 -22.52 -8.77 -27.70
C PHE A 468 -22.93 -9.94 -28.59
N GLN A 469 -22.21 -11.07 -28.53
CA GLN A 469 -22.52 -12.24 -29.37
C GLN A 469 -22.78 -13.49 -28.53
N ARG A 470 -24.08 -13.82 -28.49
CA ARG A 470 -24.78 -15.12 -28.40
C ARG A 470 -24.16 -16.27 -27.58
N GLY A 471 -24.85 -16.58 -26.50
CA GLY A 471 -25.20 -17.94 -26.10
C GLY A 471 -26.57 -17.92 -25.39
N LEU A 472 -27.57 -18.59 -25.97
CA LEU A 472 -28.93 -18.85 -25.44
C LEU A 472 -29.93 -17.68 -25.35
N GLN A 473 -30.90 -17.74 -26.29
CA GLN A 473 -32.20 -17.05 -26.38
C GLN A 473 -32.21 -15.52 -26.51
N ALA A 474 -33.05 -15.05 -27.44
CA ALA A 474 -33.13 -13.67 -27.91
C ALA A 474 -33.65 -12.73 -26.82
N VAL A 475 -32.73 -12.14 -26.06
CA VAL A 475 -32.98 -10.91 -25.29
C VAL A 475 -32.52 -9.75 -26.16
N GLU A 476 -33.40 -8.78 -26.38
CA GLU A 476 -33.09 -7.54 -27.09
C GLU A 476 -31.81 -6.92 -26.54
N VAL A 477 -30.88 -6.54 -27.42
CA VAL A 477 -29.66 -5.84 -27.05
C VAL A 477 -30.05 -4.42 -26.66
N THR A 478 -30.53 -4.26 -25.45
CA THR A 478 -30.78 -2.95 -24.85
C THR A 478 -29.42 -2.21 -24.81
N PRO A 479 -29.30 -1.03 -25.43
CA PRO A 479 -28.11 -0.20 -25.33
C PRO A 479 -27.64 -0.05 -23.87
N VAL A 480 -26.33 -0.02 -23.64
CA VAL A 480 -25.75 0.18 -22.29
C VAL A 480 -26.36 1.40 -21.59
N ALA A 481 -26.63 2.45 -22.36
CA ALA A 481 -27.24 3.68 -21.90
C ALA A 481 -28.64 3.48 -21.29
N ASP A 482 -29.49 2.69 -21.94
CA ASP A 482 -30.85 2.39 -21.47
C ASP A 482 -30.83 1.52 -20.21
N ARG A 483 -29.86 0.60 -20.09
CA ARG A 483 -29.67 -0.19 -18.86
C ARG A 483 -29.20 0.67 -17.69
N LEU A 484 -28.26 1.58 -17.93
CA LEU A 484 -27.79 2.53 -16.90
C LEU A 484 -28.91 3.48 -16.46
N LEU A 485 -29.72 3.98 -17.40
CA LEU A 485 -30.87 4.83 -17.10
C LEU A 485 -31.94 4.05 -16.33
N SER A 486 -32.19 2.79 -16.68
CA SER A 486 -33.12 1.92 -15.95
C SER A 486 -32.64 1.65 -14.52
N ALA A 487 -31.35 1.35 -14.34
CA ALA A 487 -30.75 1.18 -13.01
C ALA A 487 -30.83 2.45 -12.16
N TYR A 488 -30.62 3.63 -12.77
CA TYR A 488 -30.82 4.91 -12.08
C TYR A 488 -32.27 5.06 -11.60
N LYS A 489 -33.26 4.83 -12.48
CA LYS A 489 -34.69 4.97 -12.14
C LYS A 489 -35.14 3.98 -11.07
N GLU A 490 -34.64 2.75 -11.11
CA GLU A 490 -34.90 1.74 -10.07
C GLU A 490 -34.35 2.21 -8.71
N ALA A 491 -33.11 2.71 -8.69
CA ALA A 491 -32.47 3.23 -7.47
C ALA A 491 -33.12 4.52 -6.95
N GLU A 492 -33.68 5.34 -7.84
CA GLU A 492 -34.46 6.52 -7.46
C GLU A 492 -35.81 6.14 -6.84
N ALA A 493 -36.47 5.11 -7.37
CA ALA A 493 -37.78 4.66 -6.90
C ALA A 493 -37.73 3.91 -5.55
N SER A 494 -36.60 3.25 -5.25
CA SER A 494 -36.42 2.49 -4.01
C SER A 494 -35.06 2.81 -3.35
N PRO A 495 -34.97 3.92 -2.59
CA PRO A 495 -33.71 4.37 -1.98
C PRO A 495 -33.10 3.39 -0.96
N GLN A 496 -33.91 2.47 -0.41
CA GLN A 496 -33.49 1.54 0.64
C GLN A 496 -33.34 0.09 0.15
N HIS A 497 -34.00 -0.29 -0.97
CA HIS A 497 -34.06 -1.68 -1.42
C HIS A 497 -34.20 -1.76 -2.95
N THR A 498 -33.11 -1.56 -3.69
CA THR A 498 -33.09 -1.99 -5.10
C THR A 498 -32.87 -3.50 -5.18
N ALA A 499 -33.40 -4.16 -6.22
CA ALA A 499 -33.20 -5.59 -6.39
C ALA A 499 -31.71 -5.95 -6.56
N ASN A 500 -30.90 -4.96 -6.95
CA ASN A 500 -29.47 -5.10 -7.23
C ASN A 500 -28.56 -4.47 -6.15
N GLY A 501 -29.11 -3.94 -5.05
CA GLY A 501 -28.34 -3.32 -3.97
C GLY A 501 -27.58 -2.04 -4.36
N VAL A 502 -27.93 -1.41 -5.47
CA VAL A 502 -27.38 -0.13 -5.96
C VAL A 502 -28.08 1.03 -5.26
N CYS A 503 -27.32 2.02 -4.79
CA CYS A 503 -27.87 3.21 -4.13
C CYS A 503 -27.38 4.49 -4.81
N LEU A 504 -28.29 5.41 -5.13
CA LEU A 504 -27.91 6.75 -5.56
C LEU A 504 -27.29 7.51 -4.39
N ARG A 505 -26.29 8.35 -4.68
CA ARG A 505 -25.57 9.12 -3.66
C ARG A 505 -25.42 10.58 -4.07
N PRO A 506 -25.41 11.53 -3.11
CA PRO A 506 -24.99 12.91 -3.36
C PRO A 506 -23.58 12.98 -3.94
N LEU A 507 -23.30 14.00 -4.75
CA LEU A 507 -21.98 14.12 -5.38
C LEU A 507 -20.88 14.33 -4.35
N ASP A 508 -21.15 15.14 -3.35
CA ASP A 508 -20.21 15.41 -2.27
C ASP A 508 -19.92 14.16 -1.45
N TYR A 509 -20.91 13.27 -1.26
CA TYR A 509 -20.66 11.96 -0.66
C TYR A 509 -19.67 11.15 -1.50
N LEU A 510 -19.82 11.12 -2.84
CA LEU A 510 -18.92 10.36 -3.72
C LEU A 510 -17.50 10.96 -3.75
N ARG A 511 -17.37 12.29 -3.71
CA ARG A 511 -16.07 12.98 -3.65
C ARG A 511 -15.37 12.79 -2.32
N ASN A 512 -16.16 12.80 -1.25
CA ASN A 512 -15.68 12.65 0.13
C ASN A 512 -15.66 11.18 0.57
N GLN A 513 -15.78 10.22 -0.35
CA GLN A 513 -15.27 8.87 -0.11
C GLN A 513 -13.75 8.91 -0.14
N VAL A 514 -13.21 9.68 0.80
CA VAL A 514 -11.84 9.60 1.21
C VAL A 514 -11.72 8.22 1.84
N PRO A 515 -10.84 7.35 1.32
CA PRO A 515 -10.51 6.12 2.02
C PRO A 515 -10.24 6.51 3.49
N PRO A 516 -10.79 5.80 4.50
CA PRO A 516 -10.65 6.17 5.91
C PRO A 516 -9.21 6.52 6.32
N GLU A 517 -8.25 5.97 5.59
CA GLU A 517 -6.82 6.22 5.66
C GLU A 517 -6.41 7.70 5.45
N VAL A 518 -7.07 8.45 4.56
CA VAL A 518 -6.73 9.85 4.22
C VAL A 518 -7.55 10.87 5.03
N GLN A 519 -8.74 10.50 5.50
CA GLN A 519 -9.59 11.39 6.31
C GLN A 519 -9.01 11.60 7.72
N THR A 520 -8.40 10.54 8.27
CA THR A 520 -7.70 10.58 9.56
C THR A 520 -6.51 11.56 9.55
N GLU A 521 -5.81 11.73 8.42
CA GLU A 521 -4.72 12.72 8.30
C GLU A 521 -5.24 14.16 8.29
N MET A 522 -6.36 14.44 7.61
CA MET A 522 -6.95 15.78 7.56
C MET A 522 -7.53 16.21 8.92
N GLU A 523 -8.19 15.31 9.64
CA GLU A 523 -8.71 15.57 10.99
C GLU A 523 -7.59 15.76 12.02
N THR A 524 -6.48 15.01 11.89
CA THR A 524 -5.32 15.22 12.76
C THR A 524 -4.72 16.61 12.51
N LEU A 525 -4.66 17.08 11.27
CA LEU A 525 -4.16 18.41 10.93
C LEU A 525 -5.12 19.55 11.33
N SER A 526 -6.43 19.34 11.33
CA SER A 526 -7.39 20.36 11.78
C SER A 526 -7.34 20.58 13.29
N TRP A 527 -7.17 19.51 14.08
CA TRP A 527 -6.95 19.60 15.53
C TRP A 527 -5.68 20.39 15.90
N PHE A 528 -4.62 20.31 15.10
CA PHE A 528 -3.40 21.09 15.33
C PHE A 528 -3.60 22.60 15.11
N ASN A 529 -4.51 23.01 14.24
CA ASN A 529 -4.78 24.43 13.96
C ASN A 529 -5.72 25.07 14.98
N GLU A 530 -6.62 24.31 15.63
CA GLU A 530 -7.52 24.86 16.65
C GLU A 530 -6.85 24.95 18.05
N GLY A 531 -5.81 24.16 18.31
CA GLY A 531 -5.10 24.15 19.60
C GLY A 531 -4.17 25.35 19.87
N THR A 532 -3.94 26.24 18.91
CA THR A 532 -2.97 27.35 19.05
C THR A 532 -3.55 28.63 19.67
N SER A 533 -4.84 28.65 20.07
CA SER A 533 -5.51 29.86 20.57
C SER A 533 -5.95 29.82 22.04
N ALA A 534 -5.70 28.73 22.78
CA ALA A 534 -6.02 28.65 24.21
C ALA A 534 -4.82 29.03 25.09
N SER A 535 -4.85 30.21 25.69
CA SER A 535 -3.89 30.67 26.70
C SER A 535 -3.99 29.82 27.97
N LEU A 536 -3.04 28.91 28.19
CA LEU A 536 -2.94 28.10 29.40
C LEU A 536 -2.22 28.87 30.52
N SER A 537 -3.00 29.38 31.47
CA SER A 537 -2.54 29.70 32.82
C SER A 537 -2.37 28.40 33.61
N LEU A 538 -1.11 27.99 33.85
CA LEU A 538 -0.78 26.82 34.65
C LEU A 538 -0.85 27.11 36.16
N PRO A 539 -1.42 26.23 37.00
CA PRO A 539 -1.27 26.30 38.44
C PRO A 539 0.07 25.69 38.85
N LEU A 540 0.79 26.39 39.73
CA LEU A 540 1.92 25.84 40.48
C LEU A 540 1.40 24.79 41.46
N CYS A 541 1.90 23.55 41.36
CA CYS A 541 1.74 22.54 42.41
C CYS A 541 2.94 22.58 43.38
N PRO A 542 2.71 22.27 44.67
CA PRO A 542 3.64 22.47 45.78
C PRO A 542 4.81 21.49 45.82
#